data_AF-A0A8T3PYV3-F1
#
_entry.id   AF-A0A8T3PYV3-F1
#
_cell.length_a   1.000
_cell.length_b   1.000
_cell.length_c   1.000
_cell.angle_alpha   90.00
_cell.angle_beta   90.00
_cell.angle_gamma   90.00
#
_symmetry.space_group_name_H-M   'P 1'
#
loop_
_entity.id
_entity.type
_entity.pdbx_description
1 polymer ?
#
loop_
_entity_poly.entity_id
_entity_poly.type
_entity_poly.pdbx_seq_one_letter_code
_entity_poly.pdbx_strand_id
1 'polypeptide(L)'
;MNRRVLGCGTLGAIVFVGVGLFGIWRASAPAECPELLPYQPAAFEPVGSPAAAPVLEGIDRALERAGSASFGLARWEVYVEPGFAPAASGEPLPQRIVLDCGDGSFQAYHRGTE
;
A
#
# COMPACT_ATOMS: atom_id res chain seq x y z
N MET A 1 -31.85 34.24 -18.13
CA MET A 1 -31.11 32.98 -17.91
C MET A 1 -30.45 33.05 -16.54
N ASN A 2 -30.95 32.31 -15.55
CA ASN A 2 -30.66 32.55 -14.12
C ASN A 2 -29.25 32.09 -13.72
N ARG A 3 -28.33 33.05 -13.60
CA ARG A 3 -26.93 32.87 -13.15
C ARG A 3 -26.79 32.16 -11.80
N ARG A 4 -27.84 32.22 -10.95
CA ARG A 4 -27.94 31.51 -9.67
C ARG A 4 -28.11 29.99 -9.82
N VAL A 5 -28.78 29.53 -10.88
CA VAL A 5 -29.01 28.10 -11.14
C VAL A 5 -27.74 27.43 -11.65
N LEU A 6 -26.95 28.13 -12.48
CA LEU A 6 -25.61 27.65 -12.85
C LEU A 6 -24.71 27.52 -11.62
N GLY A 7 -24.72 28.50 -10.71
CA GLY A 7 -23.88 28.48 -9.51
C GLY A 7 -24.15 27.29 -8.58
N CYS A 8 -25.42 27.02 -8.26
CA CYS A 8 -25.79 25.86 -7.42
C CYS A 8 -25.53 24.51 -8.11
N GLY A 9 -25.80 24.41 -9.41
CA GLY A 9 -25.55 23.18 -10.16
C GLY A 9 -24.06 22.82 -10.21
N THR A 10 -23.20 23.80 -10.47
CA THR A 10 -21.74 23.58 -10.51
C THR A 10 -21.19 23.24 -9.12
N LEU A 11 -21.67 23.89 -8.06
CA LEU A 11 -21.24 23.59 -6.70
C LEU A 11 -21.62 22.16 -6.27
N GLY A 12 -22.86 21.74 -6.59
CA GLY A 12 -23.32 20.37 -6.35
C GLY A 12 -22.49 19.33 -7.10
N ALA A 13 -22.14 19.59 -8.35
CA ALA A 13 -21.28 18.71 -9.13
C ALA A 13 -19.86 18.59 -8.53
N ILE A 14 -19.26 19.70 -8.09
CA ILE A 14 -17.93 19.69 -7.45
C ILE A 14 -17.96 18.88 -6.15
N VAL A 15 -18.98 19.08 -5.31
CA VAL A 15 -19.13 18.30 -4.06
C VAL A 15 -19.31 16.82 -4.36
N PHE A 16 -20.15 16.47 -5.34
CA PHE A 16 -20.38 15.09 -5.72
C PHE A 16 -19.09 14.40 -6.22
N VAL A 17 -18.32 15.08 -7.08
CA VAL A 17 -17.03 14.59 -7.56
C VAL A 17 -16.02 14.48 -6.42
N GLY A 18 -15.97 15.46 -5.52
CA GLY A 18 -15.07 15.45 -4.36
C GLY A 18 -15.35 14.28 -3.42
N VAL A 19 -16.61 14.05 -3.08
CA VAL A 19 -17.03 12.91 -2.25
C VAL A 19 -16.79 11.58 -2.96
N GLY A 20 -17.07 11.51 -4.26
CA GLY A 20 -16.79 10.32 -5.08
C GLY A 20 -15.30 9.96 -5.11
N LEU A 21 -14.43 10.95 -5.35
CA LEU A 21 -12.98 10.75 -5.34
C LEU A 21 -12.48 10.37 -3.94
N PHE A 22 -13.00 11.00 -2.89
CA PHE A 22 -12.66 10.64 -1.52
C PHE A 22 -13.08 9.20 -1.18
N GLY A 23 -14.27 8.79 -1.61
CA GLY A 23 -14.76 7.42 -1.44
C GLY A 23 -13.87 6.40 -2.16
N ILE A 24 -13.48 6.68 -3.41
CA ILE A 24 -12.55 5.83 -4.18
C ILE A 24 -11.18 5.77 -3.51
N TRP A 25 -10.66 6.92 -3.06
CA TRP A 25 -9.37 6.98 -2.36
C TRP A 25 -9.40 6.18 -1.05
N ARG A 26 -10.48 6.30 -0.26
CA ARG A 26 -10.67 5.50 0.95
C ARG A 26 -10.86 4.01 0.68
N ALA A 27 -11.53 3.65 -0.41
CA ALA A 27 -11.72 2.25 -0.80
C ALA A 27 -10.44 1.61 -1.37
N SER A 28 -9.48 2.41 -1.82
CA SER A 28 -8.18 1.94 -2.34
C SER A 28 -7.06 2.03 -1.33
N ALA A 29 -7.28 2.71 -0.20
CA ALA A 29 -6.35 2.70 0.93
C ALA A 29 -6.45 1.36 1.66
N PRO A 30 -5.33 0.68 1.91
CA PRO A 30 -5.33 -0.49 2.76
C PRO A 30 -5.73 -0.06 4.18
N ALA A 31 -6.66 -0.79 4.78
CA ALA A 31 -7.09 -0.58 6.16
C ALA A 31 -6.47 -1.61 7.12
N GLU A 32 -5.91 -2.68 6.56
CA GLU A 32 -5.28 -3.77 7.29
C GLU A 32 -4.24 -4.45 6.38
N CYS A 33 -3.21 -5.02 7.00
CA CYS A 33 -2.22 -5.81 6.30
C CYS A 33 -2.78 -7.20 5.99
N PRO A 34 -2.68 -7.68 4.73
CA PRO A 34 -3.24 -8.98 4.35
C PRO A 34 -2.53 -10.13 5.06
N GLU A 35 -3.28 -11.11 5.58
CA GLU A 35 -2.72 -12.26 6.29
C GLU A 35 -1.89 -13.18 5.39
N LEU A 36 -2.07 -13.09 4.07
CA LEU A 36 -1.24 -13.75 3.07
C LEU A 36 -1.10 -12.84 1.84
N LEU A 37 0.11 -12.68 1.33
CA LEU A 37 0.36 -11.93 0.09
C LEU A 37 0.58 -12.91 -1.08
N PRO A 38 -0.41 -13.14 -1.94
CA PRO A 38 -0.25 -13.98 -3.11
C PRO A 38 0.62 -13.25 -4.15
N TYR A 39 1.90 -13.57 -4.17
CA TYR A 39 2.85 -13.09 -5.17
C TYR A 39 3.55 -14.29 -5.79
N GLN A 40 3.50 -14.47 -7.11
CA GLN A 40 4.18 -15.59 -7.74
C GLN A 40 5.71 -15.40 -7.73
N PRO A 41 6.52 -16.48 -7.68
CA PRO A 41 6.15 -17.89 -7.49
C PRO A 41 5.72 -18.34 -6.09
N ALA A 42 5.97 -17.57 -5.02
CA ALA A 42 5.70 -18.02 -3.65
C ALA A 42 5.01 -16.94 -2.81
N ALA A 43 3.94 -17.32 -2.11
CA ALA A 43 3.19 -16.43 -1.23
C ALA A 43 4.08 -15.90 -0.10
N PHE A 44 3.90 -14.63 0.27
CA PHE A 44 4.56 -14.10 1.45
C PHE A 44 3.66 -14.22 2.67
N GLU A 45 4.23 -14.73 3.76
CA GLU A 45 3.58 -14.90 5.05
C GLU A 45 4.04 -13.81 6.02
N PRO A 46 3.14 -13.25 6.83
CA PRO A 46 3.48 -12.24 7.81
C PRO A 46 4.36 -12.84 8.90
N VAL A 47 5.40 -12.11 9.29
CA VAL A 47 6.32 -12.51 10.35
C VAL A 47 6.25 -11.52 11.49
N GLY A 48 5.99 -12.04 12.70
CA GLY A 48 5.83 -11.23 13.89
C GLY A 48 4.52 -10.42 13.89
N SER A 49 4.39 -9.53 14.87
CA SER A 49 3.24 -8.62 14.98
C SER A 49 3.49 -7.31 14.24
N PRO A 50 2.43 -6.60 13.81
CA PRO A 50 2.56 -5.27 13.21
C PRO A 50 3.34 -4.32 14.13
N ALA A 51 4.28 -3.58 13.55
CA ALA A 51 5.11 -2.61 14.24
C ALA A 51 4.68 -1.17 13.88
N ALA A 52 4.96 -0.21 14.75
CA ALA A 52 4.72 1.21 14.49
C ALA A 52 5.77 1.84 13.55
N ALA A 53 6.76 1.07 13.12
CA ALA A 53 7.83 1.51 12.22
C ALA A 53 8.22 0.37 11.27
N PRO A 54 8.74 0.67 10.07
CA PRO A 54 9.18 -0.32 9.11
C PRO A 54 10.50 -0.94 9.59
N VAL A 55 10.41 -2.11 10.23
CA VAL A 55 11.57 -2.85 10.78
C VAL A 55 11.57 -4.26 10.21
N LEU A 56 12.75 -4.75 9.84
CA LEU A 56 12.99 -6.16 9.53
C LEU A 56 13.80 -6.78 10.67
N GLU A 57 13.42 -8.01 11.06
CA GLU A 57 14.18 -8.76 12.05
C GLU A 57 15.60 -9.02 11.56
N GLY A 58 16.59 -8.61 12.37
CA GLY A 58 18.02 -8.73 12.05
C GLY A 58 18.60 -7.59 11.21
N ILE A 59 17.85 -6.52 10.93
CA ILE A 59 18.34 -5.33 10.22
C ILE A 59 18.04 -4.09 11.05
N ASP A 60 19.10 -3.51 11.64
CA ASP A 60 18.99 -2.28 12.45
C ASP A 60 19.06 -0.99 11.60
N ARG A 61 19.17 -1.12 10.29
CA ARG A 61 19.27 0.01 9.36
C ARG A 61 17.88 0.43 8.87
N ALA A 62 17.72 1.73 8.60
CA ALA A 62 16.50 2.25 8.00
C ALA A 62 16.21 1.55 6.67
N LEU A 63 15.00 1.01 6.53
CA LEU A 63 14.54 0.37 5.30
C LEU A 63 14.32 1.42 4.21
N GLU A 64 14.60 1.03 2.98
CA GLU A 64 14.42 1.86 1.80
C GLU A 64 13.05 1.58 1.17
N ARG A 65 12.37 2.64 0.73
CA ARG A 65 11.10 2.50 0.01
C ARG A 65 11.40 1.95 -1.38
N ALA A 66 11.07 0.68 -1.61
CA ALA A 66 11.21 0.01 -2.90
C ALA A 66 10.17 0.47 -3.93
N GLY A 67 9.00 0.95 -3.47
CA GLY A 67 7.92 1.42 -4.34
C GLY A 67 6.56 1.10 -3.74
N SER A 68 5.58 0.89 -4.61
CA SER A 68 4.23 0.48 -4.22
C SER A 68 3.82 -0.78 -4.95
N ALA A 69 3.30 -1.76 -4.22
CA ALA A 69 2.67 -2.94 -4.80
C ALA A 69 1.15 -2.77 -4.77
N SER A 70 0.48 -3.07 -5.88
CA SER A 70 -0.98 -3.11 -5.94
C SER A 70 -1.45 -4.56 -5.92
N PHE A 71 -2.25 -4.92 -4.93
CA PHE A 71 -2.93 -6.21 -4.85
C PHE A 71 -4.44 -5.97 -4.95
N GLY A 72 -5.06 -6.50 -6.01
CA GLY A 72 -6.44 -6.16 -6.35
C GLY A 72 -6.59 -4.66 -6.63
N LEU A 73 -7.45 -3.98 -5.86
CA LEU A 73 -7.70 -2.54 -5.97
C LEU A 73 -6.91 -1.69 -4.96
N ALA A 74 -6.31 -2.34 -3.96
CA ALA A 74 -5.57 -1.66 -2.92
C ALA A 74 -4.08 -1.56 -3.29
N ARG A 75 -3.44 -0.52 -2.78
CA ARG A 75 -2.03 -0.22 -3.04
C ARG A 75 -1.30 -0.06 -1.71
N TRP A 76 -0.27 -0.86 -1.51
CA TRP A 76 0.59 -0.84 -0.34
C TRP A 76 1.95 -0.27 -0.72
N GLU A 77 2.58 0.43 0.21
CA GLU A 77 3.96 0.85 0.05
C GLU A 77 4.88 -0.25 0.57
N VAL A 78 5.89 -0.58 -0.22
CA VAL A 78 6.83 -1.66 0.05
C VAL A 78 8.15 -1.05 0.51
N TYR A 79 8.62 -1.51 1.66
CA TYR A 79 9.92 -1.18 2.22
C TYR A 79 10.79 -2.44 2.24
N VAL A 80 12.05 -2.29 1.88
CA VAL A 80 13.02 -3.38 1.77
C VAL A 80 14.35 -2.97 2.37
N GLU A 81 15.23 -3.96 2.55
CA GLU A 81 16.61 -3.68 2.94
C GLU A 81 17.32 -2.82 1.86
N PRO A 82 18.10 -1.80 2.25
CA PRO A 82 18.84 -0.97 1.30
C PRO A 82 19.71 -1.82 0.37
N GLY A 83 19.63 -1.56 -0.93
CA GLY A 83 20.33 -2.33 -1.98
C GLY A 83 19.59 -3.57 -2.49
N PHE A 84 18.44 -3.92 -1.90
CA PHE A 84 17.55 -5.00 -2.36
C PHE A 84 16.26 -4.48 -3.02
N ALA A 85 16.20 -3.18 -3.34
CA ALA A 85 15.11 -2.62 -4.12
C ALA A 85 14.99 -3.34 -5.48
N PRO A 86 13.82 -3.92 -5.81
CA PRO A 86 13.63 -4.59 -7.08
C PRO A 86 13.79 -3.59 -8.22
N ALA A 87 14.41 -4.03 -9.32
CA ALA A 87 14.50 -3.23 -10.53
C ALA A 87 13.08 -2.88 -11.03
N ALA A 88 12.94 -1.75 -11.72
CA ALA A 88 11.67 -1.23 -12.24
C ALA A 88 10.87 -2.23 -13.12
N SER A 89 11.49 -3.34 -13.54
CA SER A 89 10.88 -4.47 -14.25
C SER A 89 10.04 -5.41 -13.37
N GLY A 90 10.03 -5.24 -12.05
CA GLY A 90 9.04 -5.88 -11.18
C GLY A 90 9.33 -7.31 -10.72
N GLU A 91 10.55 -7.84 -10.88
CA GLU A 91 10.89 -9.22 -10.50
C GLU A 91 12.33 -9.41 -10.02
N PRO A 92 12.59 -10.33 -9.06
CA PRO A 92 11.69 -10.82 -8.00
C PRO A 92 11.75 -9.90 -6.77
N LEU A 93 10.62 -9.72 -6.07
CA LEU A 93 10.65 -9.11 -4.74
C LEU A 93 11.63 -9.88 -3.83
N PRO A 94 12.42 -9.18 -2.99
CA PRO A 94 13.35 -9.83 -2.09
C PRO A 94 12.61 -10.74 -1.11
N GLN A 95 13.31 -11.73 -0.53
CA GLN A 95 12.69 -12.74 0.33
C GLN A 95 12.02 -12.17 1.59
N ARG A 96 12.36 -10.94 1.97
CA ARG A 96 11.83 -10.25 3.16
C ARG A 96 11.44 -8.84 2.76
N ILE A 97 10.20 -8.47 3.06
CA ILE A 97 9.64 -7.15 2.73
C ILE A 97 8.83 -6.64 3.92
N VAL A 98 8.62 -5.32 3.99
CA VAL A 98 7.63 -4.71 4.89
C VAL A 98 6.60 -3.99 4.06
N LEU A 99 5.34 -4.15 4.43
CA LEU A 99 4.25 -3.35 3.89
C LEU A 99 3.81 -2.30 4.90
N ASP A 100 3.54 -1.09 4.41
CA ASP A 100 2.71 -0.11 5.11
C ASP A 100 1.25 -0.52 4.97
N CYS A 101 0.61 -0.83 6.09
CA CYS A 101 -0.76 -1.32 6.15
C CYS A 101 -1.80 -0.20 5.95
N GLY A 102 -1.37 1.07 5.89
CA GLY A 102 -2.24 2.24 5.68
C GLY A 102 -2.98 2.71 6.93
N ASP A 103 -2.90 1.96 8.03
CA ASP A 103 -3.43 2.30 9.36
C ASP A 103 -2.35 2.90 10.30
N GLY A 104 -1.14 3.13 9.77
CA GLY A 104 0.03 3.56 10.53
C GLY A 104 0.84 2.42 11.15
N SER A 105 0.46 1.17 10.87
CA SER A 105 1.25 -0.02 11.18
C SER A 105 2.01 -0.54 9.97
N PHE A 106 3.07 -1.29 10.27
CA PHE A 106 3.96 -1.90 9.30
C PHE A 106 4.05 -3.38 9.60
N GLN A 107 3.80 -4.23 8.60
CA GLN A 107 3.89 -5.67 8.74
C GLN A 107 5.06 -6.20 7.92
N ALA A 108 5.95 -6.93 8.59
CA ALA A 108 7.00 -7.67 7.92
C ALA A 108 6.44 -8.96 7.33
N TYR A 109 6.92 -9.33 6.15
CA TYR A 109 6.54 -10.53 5.43
C TYR A 109 7.77 -11.26 4.92
N HIS A 110 7.76 -12.58 5.05
CA HIS A 110 8.78 -13.46 4.47
C HIS A 110 8.18 -14.29 3.37
N ARG A 111 8.96 -14.54 2.33
CA ARG A 111 8.56 -15.43 1.25
C ARG A 111 8.45 -16.86 1.80
N GLY A 112 7.28 -17.47 1.68
CA GLY A 112 7.08 -18.87 1.99
C GLY A 112 7.99 -19.75 1.13
N THR A 113 8.45 -20.85 1.70
CA THR A 113 9.13 -21.91 0.95
C THR A 113 8.06 -22.77 0.29
N GLU A 114 8.11 -22.92 -1.04
CA GLU A 114 7.29 -23.91 -1.76
C GLU A 114 7.46 -25.33 -1.20
#